data_AF-A0A177CBU8-F1
#
_entry.id   AF-A0A177CBU8-F1
#
_cell.length_a   1.000
_cell.length_b   1.000
_cell.length_c   1.000
_cell.angle_alpha   90.00
_cell.angle_beta   90.00
_cell.angle_gamma   90.00
#
_symmetry.space_group_name_H-M   'P 1'
#
loop_
_entity.id
_entity.type
_entity.pdbx_description
1 polymer ?
#
loop_
_entity_poly.entity_id
_entity_poly.type
_entity_poly.pdbx_seq_one_letter_code
_entity_poly.pdbx_strand_id
1 'polypeptide(L)'
;MTNTSPAIAKGKARADDNDASSSSTSRPPPRPRTPPPQPPVQQPICATPSSSTVLATSSSKRKRQTRIDYYFGSKKQRISPIAFELSPEEKKDVKALYEDIKKEEREAKKAERKVNQQLKRETEDAAARERQKKTRRRQNWNIWCERNAKPKATFEIPENLPRGELWAMHRSITMCEKEFGLRRTEVFCLEHCCKPNWRTEGDTDITLFRMDDVQKLAWRKEAMLAGVECSNEEDLIAEGRLLFLQKQMAKEG
;
A
#
# COMPACT_ATOMS: atom_id res chain seq x y z
N MET A 1 39.93 39.38 16.53
CA MET A 1 40.96 38.54 15.87
C MET A 1 40.57 37.08 16.00
N THR A 2 40.11 36.47 14.91
CA THR A 2 40.26 35.04 14.51
C THR A 2 39.38 34.86 13.27
N ASN A 3 40.03 34.98 12.11
CA ASN A 3 39.45 34.76 10.80
C ASN A 3 39.10 33.28 10.65
N THR A 4 37.85 32.98 10.30
CA THR A 4 37.44 31.63 9.88
C THR A 4 36.98 31.70 8.42
N SER A 5 37.82 31.19 7.53
CA SER A 5 37.56 31.05 6.10
C SER A 5 36.45 30.03 5.82
N PRO A 6 35.48 30.31 4.94
CA PRO A 6 34.62 29.27 4.39
C PRO A 6 35.29 28.59 3.18
N ALA A 7 35.40 27.27 3.26
CA ALA A 7 35.87 26.42 2.17
C ALA A 7 34.85 26.42 1.02
N ILE A 8 35.32 26.82 -0.16
CA ILE A 8 34.56 26.84 -1.42
C ILE A 8 34.46 25.40 -1.93
N ALA A 9 33.26 24.81 -1.86
CA ALA A 9 32.96 23.54 -2.52
C ALA A 9 32.82 23.76 -4.03
N LYS A 10 33.70 23.13 -4.80
CA LYS A 10 33.67 23.10 -6.27
C LYS A 10 32.40 22.40 -6.77
N GLY A 11 31.40 23.20 -7.15
CA GLY A 11 30.22 22.76 -7.89
C GLY A 11 30.60 22.34 -9.31
N LYS A 12 30.20 21.13 -9.67
CA LYS A 12 30.36 20.52 -11.00
C LYS A 12 29.34 21.17 -11.94
N ALA A 13 29.81 22.06 -12.81
CA ALA A 13 29.00 22.69 -13.85
C ALA A 13 28.42 21.60 -14.77
N ARG A 14 27.09 21.54 -14.86
CA ARG A 14 26.39 20.91 -15.98
C ARG A 14 26.12 22.01 -16.99
N ALA A 15 26.60 21.80 -18.21
CA ALA A 15 26.26 22.61 -19.36
C ALA A 15 24.79 22.35 -19.70
N ASP A 16 23.94 23.35 -19.48
CA ASP A 16 22.60 23.43 -20.04
C ASP A 16 22.71 24.26 -21.32
N ASP A 17 23.08 23.60 -22.42
CA ASP A 17 22.88 24.13 -23.78
C ASP A 17 21.54 23.59 -24.27
N ASN A 18 20.46 24.38 -24.11
CA ASN A 18 19.23 24.13 -24.84
C ASN A 18 18.55 25.47 -25.18
N ASP A 19 19.18 26.19 -26.12
CA ASP A 19 18.59 27.31 -26.85
C ASP A 19 17.46 26.80 -27.75
N ALA A 20 16.30 26.54 -27.15
CA ALA A 20 15.05 26.37 -27.88
C ALA A 20 14.47 27.76 -28.22
N SER A 21 14.99 28.29 -29.30
CA SER A 21 14.42 29.31 -30.18
C SER A 21 12.89 29.46 -30.04
N SER A 22 12.50 30.62 -29.52
CA SER A 22 11.14 31.15 -29.49
C SER A 22 10.62 31.38 -30.91
N SER A 23 9.89 30.40 -31.44
CA SER A 23 8.99 30.57 -32.58
C SER A 23 7.59 30.88 -32.06
N SER A 24 7.20 32.15 -32.16
CA SER A 24 5.84 32.62 -31.87
C SER A 24 4.89 32.20 -32.99
N THR A 25 4.51 30.92 -33.02
CA THR A 25 3.38 30.47 -33.81
C THR A 25 2.10 30.93 -33.12
N SER A 26 1.44 31.93 -33.68
CA SER A 26 0.09 32.34 -33.34
C SER A 26 -0.85 31.14 -33.45
N ARG A 27 -1.23 30.57 -32.30
CA ARG A 27 -2.23 29.50 -32.27
C ARG A 27 -3.58 30.10 -32.69
N PRO A 28 -4.25 29.55 -33.72
CA PRO A 28 -5.61 29.94 -34.03
C PRO A 28 -6.53 29.65 -32.82
N PRO A 29 -7.62 30.42 -32.66
CA PRO A 29 -8.55 30.23 -31.56
C PRO A 29 -9.10 28.80 -31.56
N PRO A 30 -9.31 28.19 -30.38
CA PRO A 30 -9.84 26.85 -30.27
C PRO A 30 -11.22 26.80 -30.95
N ARG A 31 -11.38 25.91 -31.93
CA ARG A 31 -12.69 25.62 -32.52
C ARG A 31 -13.66 25.20 -31.41
N PRO A 32 -14.92 25.67 -31.44
CA PRO A 32 -15.96 25.17 -30.54
C PRO A 32 -16.05 23.65 -30.72
N ARG A 33 -15.74 22.92 -29.64
CA ARG A 33 -15.87 21.46 -29.63
C ARG A 33 -17.35 21.13 -29.62
N THR A 34 -17.84 20.57 -30.72
CA THR A 34 -19.12 19.86 -30.73
C THR A 34 -19.06 18.78 -29.64
N PRO A 35 -20.04 18.74 -28.71
CA PRO A 35 -20.07 17.70 -27.70
C PRO A 35 -20.14 16.34 -28.40
N PRO A 36 -19.34 15.35 -27.95
CA PRO A 36 -19.42 14.00 -28.51
C PRO A 36 -20.85 13.46 -28.33
N PRO A 37 -21.38 12.71 -29.31
CA PRO A 37 -22.68 12.07 -29.17
C PRO A 37 -22.72 11.24 -27.89
N GLN A 38 -23.73 11.48 -27.06
CA GLN A 38 -23.90 10.76 -25.81
C GLN A 38 -24.07 9.27 -26.12
N PRO A 39 -23.31 8.38 -25.46
CA PRO A 39 -23.52 6.95 -25.60
C PRO A 39 -24.92 6.57 -25.10
N PRO A 40 -25.57 5.56 -25.72
CA PRO A 40 -26.89 5.11 -25.30
C PRO A 40 -26.86 4.70 -23.82
N VAL A 41 -27.85 5.19 -23.08
CA VAL A 41 -28.09 4.89 -21.67
C VAL A 41 -28.28 3.37 -21.54
N GLN A 42 -27.23 2.66 -21.12
CA GLN A 42 -27.32 1.24 -20.79
C GLN A 42 -28.07 1.10 -19.47
N GLN A 43 -29.24 0.46 -19.52
CA GLN A 43 -29.99 0.08 -18.34
C GLN A 43 -29.19 -0.92 -17.49
N PRO A 44 -29.26 -0.83 -16.14
CA PRO A 44 -28.51 -1.72 -15.25
C PRO A 44 -29.07 -3.15 -15.35
N ILE A 45 -28.30 -4.03 -15.99
CA ILE A 45 -28.50 -5.47 -15.92
C ILE A 45 -28.14 -5.94 -14.50
N CYS A 46 -29.12 -6.47 -13.78
CA CYS A 46 -28.96 -7.12 -12.49
C CYS A 46 -28.02 -8.33 -12.63
N ALA A 47 -26.77 -8.16 -12.18
CA ALA A 47 -25.82 -9.26 -12.08
C ALA A 47 -26.12 -10.08 -10.82
N THR A 48 -26.56 -11.32 -11.01
CA THR A 48 -26.66 -12.32 -9.94
C THR A 48 -25.26 -12.73 -9.47
N PRO A 49 -24.99 -12.83 -8.15
CA PRO A 49 -23.70 -13.27 -7.64
C PRO A 49 -23.50 -14.76 -7.92
N SER A 50 -22.57 -15.08 -8.82
CA SER A 50 -22.11 -16.45 -9.05
C SER A 50 -21.19 -16.87 -7.91
N SER A 51 -21.63 -17.87 -7.15
CA SER A 51 -20.93 -18.45 -6.01
C SER A 51 -19.70 -19.23 -6.50
N SER A 52 -18.54 -18.59 -6.47
CA SER A 52 -17.27 -19.22 -6.83
C SER A 52 -16.61 -19.83 -5.60
N THR A 53 -16.70 -21.16 -5.52
CA THR A 53 -16.02 -22.01 -4.55
C THR A 53 -14.50 -21.93 -4.77
N VAL A 54 -13.79 -21.23 -3.91
CA VAL A 54 -12.32 -21.17 -3.93
C VAL A 54 -11.76 -22.34 -3.12
N LEU A 55 -11.20 -23.35 -3.80
CA LEU A 55 -10.46 -24.44 -3.17
C LEU A 55 -9.14 -23.88 -2.59
N ALA A 56 -9.08 -23.77 -1.26
CA ALA A 56 -7.89 -23.40 -0.52
C ALA A 56 -6.86 -24.54 -0.54
N THR A 57 -5.82 -24.42 -1.37
CA THR A 57 -4.64 -25.30 -1.28
C THR A 57 -3.72 -24.78 -0.18
N SER A 58 -3.79 -25.38 1.00
CA SER A 58 -2.87 -25.11 2.11
C SER A 58 -1.44 -25.53 1.74
N SER A 59 -0.60 -24.55 1.45
CA SER A 59 0.85 -24.71 1.29
C SER A 59 1.50 -24.98 2.66
N SER A 60 1.41 -26.24 3.09
CA SER A 60 2.06 -26.74 4.29
C SER A 60 3.56 -26.91 4.02
N LYS A 61 4.36 -25.94 4.48
CA LYS A 61 5.82 -26.06 4.56
C LYS A 61 6.17 -27.11 5.63
N ARG A 62 6.11 -28.38 5.22
CA ARG A 62 6.57 -29.51 6.02
C ARG A 62 8.09 -29.38 6.20
N LYS A 63 8.49 -29.01 7.42
CA LYS A 63 9.86 -29.08 7.93
C LYS A 63 10.41 -30.46 7.58
N ARG A 64 11.53 -30.52 6.84
CA ARG A 64 12.31 -31.74 6.60
C ARG A 64 12.81 -32.24 7.95
N GLN A 65 12.01 -33.08 8.60
CA GLN A 65 12.43 -33.86 9.75
C GLN A 65 13.34 -34.97 9.24
N THR A 66 14.59 -34.85 9.64
CA THR A 66 15.65 -35.86 9.74
C THR A 66 15.31 -37.28 9.27
N ARG A 67 16.00 -37.65 8.19
CA ARG A 67 16.56 -38.96 7.87
C ARG A 67 16.53 -39.94 9.07
N ILE A 68 15.60 -40.88 9.04
CA ILE A 68 15.66 -42.09 9.85
C ILE A 68 16.44 -43.09 9.00
N ASP A 69 17.71 -43.30 9.35
CA ASP A 69 18.52 -44.39 8.81
C ASP A 69 18.04 -45.70 9.44
N TYR A 70 16.93 -46.26 8.93
CA TYR A 70 16.51 -47.61 9.27
C TYR A 70 17.41 -48.61 8.54
N TYR A 71 18.42 -49.10 9.25
CA TYR A 71 19.19 -50.29 8.89
C TYR A 71 18.27 -51.53 8.96
N PHE A 72 17.46 -51.73 7.92
CA PHE A 72 16.70 -52.96 7.74
C PHE A 72 17.60 -53.99 7.05
N GLY A 73 18.32 -54.75 7.88
CA GLY A 73 19.11 -55.91 7.48
C GLY A 73 18.24 -57.09 7.06
N SER A 74 17.44 -56.93 6.01
CA SER A 74 16.82 -58.04 5.31
C SER A 74 17.81 -58.56 4.27
N LYS A 75 18.30 -59.79 4.45
CA LYS A 75 19.04 -60.56 3.44
C LYS A 75 18.25 -60.47 2.12
N LYS A 76 18.67 -59.57 1.22
CA LYS A 76 18.13 -59.49 -0.14
C LYS A 76 18.45 -60.83 -0.80
N GLN A 77 17.44 -61.68 -0.96
CA GLN A 77 17.55 -62.77 -1.94
C GLN A 77 17.91 -62.10 -3.27
N ARG A 78 19.08 -62.45 -3.80
CA ARG A 78 19.48 -62.08 -5.15
C ARG A 78 18.55 -62.82 -6.09
N ILE A 79 17.39 -62.23 -6.37
CA ILE A 79 16.62 -62.57 -7.56
C ILE A 79 17.47 -62.04 -8.70
N SER A 80 18.22 -62.95 -9.33
CA SER A 80 18.95 -62.65 -10.57
C SER A 80 17.94 -62.07 -11.56
N PRO A 81 18.24 -60.92 -12.20
CA PRO A 81 17.33 -60.33 -13.16
C PRO A 81 17.04 -61.40 -14.23
N ILE A 82 15.80 -61.86 -14.28
CA ILE A 82 15.32 -62.73 -15.34
C ILE A 82 15.42 -61.86 -16.60
N ALA A 83 16.41 -62.19 -17.44
CA ALA A 83 16.62 -61.52 -18.71
C ALA A 83 15.49 -61.92 -19.65
N PHE A 84 14.40 -61.15 -19.62
CA PHE A 84 13.35 -61.27 -20.61
C PHE A 84 13.90 -60.69 -21.91
N GLU A 85 14.31 -61.57 -22.83
CA GLU A 85 14.78 -61.17 -24.15
C GLU A 85 13.59 -60.70 -24.98
N LEU A 86 13.32 -59.39 -24.92
CA LEU A 86 12.37 -58.73 -25.81
C LEU A 86 12.82 -58.91 -27.27
N SER A 87 11.85 -59.26 -28.12
CA SER A 87 12.00 -59.31 -29.57
C SER A 87 12.53 -57.96 -30.11
N PRO A 88 13.31 -57.95 -31.20
CA PRO A 88 13.75 -56.72 -31.86
C PRO A 88 12.60 -55.77 -32.24
N GLU A 89 11.39 -56.28 -32.49
CA GLU A 89 10.19 -55.47 -32.73
C GLU A 89 9.71 -54.77 -31.45
N GLU A 90 9.56 -55.51 -30.34
CA GLU A 90 9.13 -54.95 -29.06
C GLU A 90 10.10 -53.86 -28.56
N LYS A 91 11.40 -54.01 -28.82
CA LYS A 91 12.41 -52.99 -28.49
C LYS A 91 12.19 -51.69 -29.28
N LYS A 92 11.71 -51.74 -30.51
CA LYS A 92 11.39 -50.54 -31.31
C LYS A 92 10.16 -49.84 -30.78
N ASP A 93 9.12 -50.58 -30.43
CA ASP A 93 7.87 -50.03 -29.90
C ASP A 93 8.07 -49.37 -28.53
N VAL A 94 8.81 -50.03 -27.63
CA VAL A 94 9.17 -49.46 -26.32
C VAL A 94 9.99 -48.17 -26.49
N LYS A 95 10.89 -48.13 -27.47
CA LYS A 95 11.68 -46.92 -27.76
C LYS A 95 10.79 -45.78 -28.29
N ALA A 96 9.84 -46.08 -29.17
CA ALA A 96 8.88 -45.11 -29.68
C ALA A 96 8.01 -44.52 -28.56
N LEU A 97 7.42 -45.39 -27.72
CA LEU A 97 6.64 -45.00 -26.53
C LEU A 97 7.45 -44.11 -25.58
N TYR A 98 8.73 -44.43 -25.34
CA TYR A 98 9.59 -43.62 -24.48
C TYR A 98 9.83 -42.22 -25.04
N GLU A 99 10.06 -42.08 -26.35
CA GLU A 99 10.24 -40.76 -26.97
C GLU A 99 8.93 -39.95 -26.97
N ASP A 100 7.77 -40.59 -27.13
CA ASP A 100 6.46 -39.94 -27.03
C ASP A 100 6.19 -39.42 -25.62
N ILE A 101 6.41 -40.23 -24.58
CA ILE A 101 6.30 -39.80 -23.17
C ILE A 101 7.23 -38.62 -22.89
N LYS A 102 8.47 -38.68 -23.37
CA LYS A 102 9.46 -37.62 -23.18
C LYS A 102 9.07 -36.32 -23.92
N LYS A 103 8.44 -36.44 -25.09
CA LYS A 103 7.90 -35.30 -25.83
C LYS A 103 6.73 -34.68 -25.05
N GLU A 104 5.78 -35.48 -24.58
CA GLU A 104 4.65 -35.04 -23.77
C GLU A 104 5.13 -34.34 -22.47
N GLU A 105 6.12 -34.90 -21.77
CA GLU A 105 6.68 -34.29 -20.56
C GLU A 105 7.31 -32.91 -20.84
N ARG A 106 7.99 -32.76 -21.98
CA ARG A 106 8.56 -31.47 -22.41
C ARG A 106 7.46 -30.46 -22.71
N GLU A 107 6.38 -30.88 -23.35
CA GLU A 107 5.23 -30.03 -23.67
C GLU A 107 4.48 -29.62 -22.40
N ALA A 108 4.22 -30.56 -21.49
CA ALA A 108 3.63 -30.30 -20.17
C ALA A 108 4.47 -29.31 -19.36
N LYS A 109 5.80 -29.50 -19.29
CA LYS A 109 6.72 -28.58 -18.62
C LYS A 109 6.74 -27.18 -19.26
N LYS A 110 6.60 -27.10 -20.58
CA LYS A 110 6.50 -25.82 -21.30
C LYS A 110 5.17 -25.13 -21.00
N ALA A 111 4.07 -25.88 -20.93
CA ALA A 111 2.76 -25.35 -20.55
C ALA A 111 2.76 -24.85 -19.09
N GLU A 112 3.29 -25.64 -18.15
CA GLU A 112 3.43 -25.27 -16.74
C GLU A 112 4.24 -23.97 -16.57
N ARG A 113 5.36 -23.83 -17.28
CA ARG A 113 6.16 -22.59 -17.27
C ARG A 113 5.38 -21.38 -17.76
N LYS A 114 4.54 -21.54 -18.79
CA LYS A 114 3.69 -20.45 -19.30
C LYS A 114 2.62 -20.06 -18.28
N VAL A 115 1.96 -21.03 -17.64
CA VAL A 115 0.96 -20.80 -16.59
C VAL A 115 1.59 -20.09 -15.40
N ASN A 116 2.73 -20.58 -14.90
CA ASN A 116 3.45 -19.94 -13.80
C ASN A 116 3.93 -18.52 -14.15
N GLN A 117 4.37 -18.29 -15.39
CA GLN A 117 4.74 -16.96 -15.86
C GLN A 117 3.53 -16.02 -15.91
N GLN A 118 2.37 -16.49 -16.36
CA GLN A 118 1.14 -15.71 -16.38
C GLN A 118 0.66 -15.37 -14.96
N LEU A 119 0.62 -16.36 -14.07
CA LEU A 119 0.26 -16.15 -12.66
C LEU A 119 1.19 -15.11 -12.00
N LYS A 120 2.49 -15.20 -12.26
CA LYS A 120 3.45 -14.20 -11.76
C LYS A 120 3.12 -12.79 -12.26
N ARG A 121 2.86 -12.61 -13.55
CA ARG A 121 2.47 -11.31 -14.12
C ARG A 121 1.18 -10.77 -13.51
N GLU A 122 0.16 -11.61 -13.35
CA GLU A 122 -1.12 -11.22 -12.74
C GLU A 122 -0.95 -10.78 -11.29
N THR A 123 -0.11 -11.48 -10.51
CA THR A 123 0.19 -11.08 -9.13
C THR A 123 1.00 -9.79 -9.04
N GLU A 124 1.94 -9.56 -9.96
CA GLU A 124 2.72 -8.33 -10.05
C GLU A 124 1.83 -7.13 -10.45
N ASP A 125 0.94 -7.32 -11.42
CA ASP A 125 -0.02 -6.30 -11.86
C ASP A 125 -1.03 -5.97 -10.77
N ALA A 126 -1.55 -6.97 -10.05
CA ALA A 126 -2.43 -6.76 -8.91
C ALA A 126 -1.73 -5.97 -7.79
N ALA A 127 -0.48 -6.32 -7.46
CA ALA A 127 0.31 -5.60 -6.48
C ALA A 127 0.61 -4.16 -6.92
N ALA A 128 0.88 -3.92 -8.21
CA ALA A 128 1.09 -2.60 -8.77
C ALA A 128 -0.17 -1.72 -8.67
N ARG A 129 -1.35 -2.29 -9.00
CA ARG A 129 -2.65 -1.59 -8.87
C ARG A 129 -2.95 -1.22 -7.41
N GLU A 130 -2.70 -2.11 -6.46
CA GLU A 130 -2.89 -1.81 -5.03
C GLU A 130 -1.92 -0.72 -4.53
N ARG A 131 -0.66 -0.73 -4.98
CA ARG A 131 0.28 0.37 -4.68
C ARG A 131 -0.21 1.70 -5.24
N GLN A 132 -0.73 1.72 -6.47
CA GLN A 132 -1.28 2.93 -7.08
C GLN A 132 -2.49 3.46 -6.31
N LYS A 133 -3.42 2.58 -5.91
CA LYS A 133 -4.57 2.94 -5.06
C LYS A 133 -4.12 3.54 -3.73
N LYS A 134 -3.15 2.92 -3.06
CA LYS A 134 -2.59 3.43 -1.80
C LYS A 134 -1.96 4.81 -1.95
N THR A 135 -1.20 5.04 -3.02
CA THR A 135 -0.62 6.36 -3.33
C THR A 135 -1.72 7.39 -3.58
N ARG A 136 -2.76 7.04 -4.35
CA ARG A 136 -3.91 7.91 -4.60
C ARG A 136 -4.65 8.28 -3.31
N ARG A 137 -4.90 7.32 -2.41
CA ARG A 137 -5.55 7.58 -1.11
C ARG A 137 -4.75 8.58 -0.26
N ARG A 138 -3.42 8.44 -0.22
CA ARG A 138 -2.52 9.39 0.47
C ARG A 138 -2.55 10.78 -0.16
N GLN A 139 -2.56 10.86 -1.48
CA GLN A 139 -2.70 12.13 -2.20
C GLN A 139 -4.04 12.80 -1.88
N ASN A 140 -5.14 12.04 -1.91
CA ASN A 140 -6.47 12.54 -1.56
C ASN A 140 -6.50 13.07 -0.12
N TRP A 141 -5.88 12.37 0.83
CA TRP A 141 -5.75 12.84 2.22
C TRP A 141 -4.98 14.15 2.32
N ASN A 142 -3.84 14.28 1.63
CA ASN A 142 -3.06 15.52 1.62
C ASN A 142 -3.87 16.69 1.03
N ILE A 143 -4.55 16.48 -0.10
CA ILE A 143 -5.42 17.48 -0.73
C ILE A 143 -6.54 17.90 0.23
N TRP A 144 -7.13 16.96 0.97
CA TRP A 144 -8.14 17.27 1.97
C TRP A 144 -7.56 18.11 3.11
N CYS A 145 -6.37 17.79 3.63
CA CYS A 145 -5.70 18.57 4.66
C CYS A 145 -5.41 20.01 4.18
N GLU A 146 -4.92 20.17 2.96
CA GLU A 146 -4.64 21.48 2.36
C GLU A 146 -5.91 22.33 2.22
N ARG A 147 -7.02 21.73 1.76
CA ARG A 147 -8.31 22.42 1.61
C ARG A 147 -8.92 22.86 2.94
N ASN A 148 -8.62 22.13 4.02
CA ASN A 148 -9.15 22.40 5.36
C ASN A 148 -8.12 23.09 6.27
N ALA A 149 -6.97 23.52 5.73
CA ALA A 149 -5.91 24.14 6.51
C ALA A 149 -6.42 25.42 7.22
N LYS A 150 -6.19 25.50 8.53
CA LYS A 150 -6.49 26.67 9.36
C LYS A 150 -5.16 27.26 9.85
N PRO A 151 -4.56 28.23 9.12
CA PRO A 151 -3.19 28.67 9.37
C PRO A 151 -3.04 29.58 10.60
N LYS A 152 -4.13 30.11 11.15
CA LYS A 152 -4.13 31.04 12.28
C LYS A 152 -4.82 30.40 13.49
N ALA A 153 -4.46 30.87 14.68
CA ALA A 153 -5.19 30.53 15.89
C ALA A 153 -6.67 30.91 15.70
N THR A 154 -7.56 30.00 16.06
CA THR A 154 -9.00 30.06 15.72
C THR A 154 -9.89 30.13 16.95
N PHE A 155 -9.39 29.72 18.11
CA PHE A 155 -10.10 29.88 19.37
C PHE A 155 -9.16 30.32 20.49
N GLU A 156 -9.74 30.88 21.53
CA GLU A 156 -9.05 31.25 22.75
C GLU A 156 -9.49 30.33 23.88
N ILE A 157 -8.54 29.95 24.73
CA ILE A 157 -8.82 29.20 25.96
C ILE A 157 -8.89 30.20 27.12
N PRO A 158 -9.93 30.12 27.99
CA PRO A 158 -10.01 30.94 29.19
C PRO A 158 -8.73 30.84 30.02
N GLU A 159 -8.21 31.99 30.47
CA GLU A 159 -6.94 32.05 31.22
C GLU A 159 -6.97 31.28 32.54
N ASN A 160 -8.15 31.19 33.16
CA ASN A 160 -8.33 30.59 34.48
C ASN A 160 -8.68 29.10 34.45
N LEU A 161 -8.50 28.42 33.31
CA LEU A 161 -8.81 26.99 33.22
C LEU A 161 -7.76 26.17 34.00
N PRO A 162 -8.17 25.33 34.97
CA PRO A 162 -7.23 24.47 35.70
C PRO A 162 -6.40 23.63 34.74
N ARG A 163 -5.10 23.48 35.04
CA ARG A 163 -4.16 22.73 34.18
C ARG A 163 -4.65 21.31 33.89
N GLY A 164 -5.23 20.63 34.88
CA GLY A 164 -5.77 19.28 34.70
C GLY A 164 -6.86 19.22 33.63
N GLU A 165 -7.81 20.16 33.67
CA GLU A 165 -8.91 20.27 32.70
C GLU A 165 -8.42 20.66 31.31
N LEU A 166 -7.43 21.56 31.24
CA LEU A 166 -6.79 21.94 29.98
C LEU A 166 -6.25 20.71 29.24
N TRP A 167 -5.50 19.84 29.93
CA TRP A 167 -4.94 18.62 29.34
C TRP A 167 -5.97 17.51 29.14
N ALA A 168 -7.08 17.51 29.86
CA ALA A 168 -8.16 16.57 29.60
C ALA A 168 -8.84 16.88 28.25
N MET A 169 -9.07 18.17 27.97
CA MET A 169 -9.83 18.62 26.79
C MET A 169 -8.96 18.93 25.56
N HIS A 170 -7.65 19.14 25.73
CA HIS A 170 -6.76 19.54 24.65
C HIS A 170 -5.54 18.63 24.50
N ARG A 171 -4.98 18.61 23.29
CA ARG A 171 -3.74 17.89 22.96
C ARG A 171 -2.75 18.83 22.29
N SER A 172 -1.48 18.66 22.64
CA SER A 172 -0.37 19.32 21.93
C SER A 172 -0.02 18.57 20.65
N ILE A 173 0.69 19.21 19.72
CA ILE A 173 1.18 18.59 18.48
C ILE A 173 1.89 17.25 18.77
N THR A 174 2.79 17.23 19.76
CA THR A 174 3.56 16.05 20.13
C THR A 174 2.69 14.92 20.65
N MET A 175 1.61 15.23 21.39
CA MET A 175 0.66 14.22 21.83
C MET A 175 -0.19 13.69 20.66
N CYS A 176 -0.62 14.57 19.75
CA CYS A 176 -1.33 14.16 18.53
C CYS A 176 -0.51 13.18 17.68
N GLU A 177 0.80 13.40 17.57
CA GLU A 177 1.70 12.50 16.85
C GLU A 177 1.87 11.14 17.56
N LYS A 178 2.09 11.15 18.89
CA LYS A 178 2.34 9.94 19.67
C LYS A 178 1.09 9.06 19.83
N GLU A 179 -0.04 9.67 20.17
CA GLU A 179 -1.28 8.95 20.49
C GLU A 179 -2.06 8.57 19.22
N PHE A 180 -2.12 9.48 18.24
CA PHE A 180 -2.98 9.34 17.06
C PHE A 180 -2.23 9.14 15.74
N GLY A 181 -0.89 9.25 15.74
CA GLY A 181 -0.11 9.15 14.50
C GLY A 181 -0.41 10.28 13.51
N LEU A 182 -0.85 11.43 14.00
CA LEU A 182 -1.12 12.62 13.20
C LEU A 182 0.14 13.48 13.08
N ARG A 183 0.53 13.81 11.85
CA ARG A 183 1.72 14.65 11.60
C ARG A 183 1.39 16.10 11.86
N ARG A 184 2.41 16.89 12.22
CA ARG A 184 2.29 18.34 12.41
C ARG A 184 1.50 19.05 11.30
N THR A 185 1.81 18.78 10.02
CA THR A 185 1.13 19.38 8.87
C THR A 185 -0.34 19.00 8.74
N GLU A 186 -0.74 17.83 9.26
CA GLU A 186 -2.11 17.34 9.21
C GLU A 186 -2.95 17.99 10.31
N VAL A 187 -2.41 18.16 11.53
CA VAL A 187 -3.19 18.71 12.65
C VAL A 187 -3.53 20.20 12.44
N PHE A 188 -2.77 20.93 11.63
CA PHE A 188 -3.06 22.33 11.28
C PHE A 188 -4.32 22.53 10.39
N CYS A 189 -5.02 21.46 9.99
CA CYS A 189 -6.38 21.60 9.46
C CYS A 189 -7.45 21.79 10.55
N LEU A 190 -7.09 21.59 11.82
CA LEU A 190 -7.98 21.76 12.95
C LEU A 190 -7.89 23.16 13.55
N GLU A 191 -8.93 23.48 14.30
CA GLU A 191 -8.91 24.66 15.15
C GLU A 191 -7.88 24.49 16.24
N HIS A 192 -7.15 25.56 16.52
CA HIS A 192 -6.07 25.56 17.49
C HIS A 192 -5.93 26.89 18.18
N CYS A 193 -5.34 26.86 19.37
CA CYS A 193 -4.90 28.04 20.09
C CYS A 193 -3.40 27.94 20.39
N CYS A 194 -2.73 29.07 20.49
CA CYS A 194 -1.35 29.16 20.99
C CYS A 194 -1.37 29.64 22.44
N LYS A 195 -0.62 28.98 23.31
CA LYS A 195 -0.43 29.39 24.71
C LYS A 195 1.06 29.38 25.06
N PRO A 196 1.53 30.29 25.93
CA PRO A 196 2.91 30.27 26.38
C PRO A 196 3.31 28.92 26.97
N ASN A 197 4.48 28.41 26.60
CA ASN A 197 4.98 27.16 27.15
C ASN A 197 5.40 27.34 28.61
N TRP A 198 4.67 26.71 29.52
CA TRP A 198 4.96 26.74 30.95
C TRP A 198 6.26 26.00 31.34
N ARG A 199 6.83 25.17 30.46
CA ARG A 199 8.11 24.49 30.71
C ARG A 199 9.32 25.32 30.31
N THR A 200 9.16 26.19 29.32
CA THR A 200 10.23 26.98 28.75
C THR A 200 9.78 28.42 28.84
N GLU A 201 10.18 29.10 29.91
CA GLU A 201 9.75 30.45 30.26
C GLU A 201 10.08 31.42 29.09
N GLY A 202 9.07 31.71 28.26
CA GLY A 202 9.12 32.75 27.22
C GLY A 202 9.55 32.34 25.81
N ASP A 203 10.12 31.14 25.59
CA ASP A 203 10.81 30.87 24.31
C ASP A 203 9.91 30.30 23.19
N THR A 204 8.84 29.59 23.52
CA THR A 204 7.98 28.95 22.52
C THR A 204 6.53 28.89 22.96
N ASP A 205 5.60 29.12 22.04
CA ASP A 205 4.19 28.82 22.29
C ASP A 205 3.88 27.35 22.04
N ILE A 206 3.07 26.75 22.92
CA ILE A 206 2.47 25.44 22.70
C ILE A 206 1.18 25.65 21.91
N THR A 207 1.09 24.98 20.76
CA THR A 207 -0.15 24.85 20.00
C THR A 207 -1.00 23.72 20.59
N LEU A 208 -2.23 24.05 20.98
CA LEU A 208 -3.20 23.12 21.55
C LEU A 208 -4.41 22.98 20.63
N PHE A 209 -4.91 21.75 20.50
CA PHE A 209 -6.07 21.37 19.70
C PHE A 209 -7.12 20.71 20.58
N ARG A 210 -8.41 20.86 20.24
CA ARG A 210 -9.50 20.19 20.94
C ARG A 210 -9.43 18.68 20.74
N MET A 211 -9.56 17.92 21.81
CA MET A 211 -9.41 16.46 21.80
C MET A 211 -10.43 15.78 20.87
N ASP A 212 -11.69 16.21 20.91
CA ASP A 212 -12.76 15.63 20.09
C ASP A 212 -12.47 15.78 18.59
N ASP A 213 -11.93 16.94 18.19
CA ASP A 213 -11.58 17.21 16.79
C ASP A 213 -10.35 16.42 16.34
N VAL A 214 -9.37 16.25 17.24
CA VAL A 214 -8.19 15.40 17.00
C VAL A 214 -8.62 13.95 16.80
N GLN A 215 -9.53 13.44 17.63
CA GLN A 215 -10.07 12.08 17.49
C GLN A 215 -10.81 11.90 16.17
N LYS A 216 -11.74 12.81 15.83
CA LYS A 216 -12.48 12.78 14.56
C LYS A 216 -11.53 12.82 13.36
N LEU A 217 -10.48 13.63 13.42
CA LEU A 217 -9.47 13.71 12.37
C LEU A 217 -8.70 12.39 12.21
N ALA A 218 -8.29 11.78 13.33
CA ALA A 218 -7.59 10.50 13.33
C ALA A 218 -8.45 9.39 12.71
N TRP A 219 -9.72 9.32 13.10
CA TRP A 219 -10.67 8.33 12.55
C TRP A 219 -10.89 8.55 11.05
N ARG A 220 -11.16 9.80 10.64
CA ARG A 220 -11.27 10.15 9.22
C ARG A 220 -10.04 9.75 8.42
N LYS A 221 -8.83 10.02 8.94
CA LYS A 221 -7.57 9.65 8.29
C LYS A 221 -7.50 8.15 8.05
N GLU A 222 -7.80 7.32 9.05
CA GLU A 222 -7.77 5.86 8.89
C GLU A 222 -8.81 5.39 7.87
N ALA A 223 -10.03 5.93 7.88
CA ALA A 223 -11.07 5.59 6.90
C ALA A 223 -10.63 5.92 5.46
N MET A 224 -10.12 7.14 5.25
CA MET A 224 -9.65 7.59 3.93
C MET A 224 -8.44 6.77 3.43
N LEU A 225 -7.51 6.41 4.32
CA LEU A 225 -6.36 5.58 3.97
C LEU A 225 -6.73 4.12 3.73
N ALA A 226 -7.76 3.60 4.40
CA ALA A 226 -8.36 2.31 4.13
C ALA A 226 -9.13 2.28 2.80
N GLY A 227 -9.48 3.45 2.26
CA GLY A 227 -10.21 3.58 1.00
C GLY A 227 -11.71 3.39 1.16
N VAL A 228 -12.24 3.73 2.33
CA VAL A 228 -13.68 3.80 2.57
C VAL A 228 -14.22 4.98 1.75
N GLU A 229 -15.12 4.69 0.83
CA GLU A 229 -15.81 5.67 -0.01
C GLU A 229 -17.23 5.87 0.55
N CYS A 230 -17.40 6.87 1.42
CA CYS A 230 -18.70 7.25 1.96
C CYS A 230 -19.06 8.66 1.48
N SER A 231 -20.32 8.86 1.08
CA SER A 231 -20.84 10.19 0.73
C SER A 231 -21.06 11.05 1.99
N ASN A 232 -21.39 10.42 3.11
CA ASN A 232 -21.63 11.10 4.38
C ASN A 232 -20.35 11.11 5.24
N GLU A 233 -20.09 12.25 5.87
CA GLU A 233 -18.95 12.43 6.77
C GLU A 233 -19.07 11.61 8.06
N GLU A 234 -20.27 11.51 8.63
CA GLU A 234 -20.49 10.80 9.90
C GLU A 234 -20.21 9.30 9.77
N ASP A 235 -20.68 8.69 8.68
CA ASP A 235 -20.43 7.27 8.36
C ASP A 235 -18.92 7.02 8.17
N LEU A 236 -18.24 7.93 7.46
CA LEU A 236 -16.79 7.86 7.26
C LEU A 236 -16.03 7.89 8.60
N ILE A 237 -16.45 8.75 9.52
CA ILE A 237 -15.85 8.88 10.85
C ILE A 237 -16.14 7.64 11.70
N ALA A 238 -17.36 7.09 11.64
CA ALA A 238 -17.75 5.90 12.38
C ALA A 238 -16.93 4.67 11.96
N GLU A 239 -16.82 4.42 10.64
CA GLU A 239 -15.97 3.35 10.10
C GLU A 239 -14.49 3.58 10.44
N GLY A 240 -14.03 4.82 10.34
CA GLY A 240 -12.68 5.22 10.74
C GLY A 240 -12.34 4.91 12.19
N ARG A 241 -13.31 5.06 13.10
CA ARG A 241 -13.15 4.75 14.52
C ARG A 241 -12.92 3.26 14.73
N LEU A 242 -13.69 2.40 14.05
CA LEU A 242 -13.53 0.94 14.13
C LEU A 242 -12.14 0.51 13.65
N LEU A 243 -11.70 1.03 12.49
CA LEU A 243 -10.38 0.75 11.93
C LEU A 243 -9.24 1.22 12.85
N PHE A 244 -9.38 2.39 13.47
CA PHE A 244 -8.40 2.92 14.40
C PHE A 244 -8.27 2.02 15.65
N LEU A 245 -9.39 1.60 16.24
CA LEU A 245 -9.38 0.71 17.40
C LEU A 245 -8.76 -0.65 17.08
N GLN A 246 -9.12 -1.24 15.93
CA GLN A 246 -8.53 -2.49 15.47
C GLN A 246 -7.00 -2.38 15.34
N LYS A 247 -6.51 -1.26 14.81
CA LYS A 247 -5.08 -0.98 14.68
C LYS A 247 -4.37 -0.82 16.03
N GLN A 248 -5.02 -0.23 17.03
CA GLN A 248 -4.46 -0.13 18.39
C GLN A 248 -4.39 -1.50 19.06
N MET A 249 -5.47 -2.30 18.98
CA MET A 249 -5.47 -3.68 19.51
C MET A 249 -4.39 -4.54 18.86
N ALA A 250 -4.17 -4.39 17.55
CA ALA A 250 -3.11 -5.09 16.83
C ALA A 250 -1.68 -4.62 17.18
N LYS A 251 -1.53 -3.48 17.85
CA LYS A 251 -0.23 -2.96 18.30
C LYS A 251 0.12 -3.43 19.71
N GLU A 252 -0.89 -3.75 20.52
CA GLU A 252 -0.75 -4.19 21.92
C GLU A 252 -0.63 -5.72 22.06
N GLY A 253 -1.11 -6.49 21.07
CA GLY A 253 -1.00 -7.95 21.01
C GLY A 253 0.28 -8.43 20.34
#